data_AF-A0A2M8BVH5-F1
#
_entry.id   AF-A0A2M8BVH5-F1
#
_cell.length_a   1.000
_cell.length_b   1.000
_cell.length_c   1.000
_cell.angle_alpha   90.00
_cell.angle_beta   90.00
_cell.angle_gamma   90.00
#
_symmetry.space_group_name_H-M   'P 1'
#
loop_
_entity.id
_entity.type
_entity.pdbx_description
1 polymer ?
#
loop_
_entity_poly.entity_id
_entity_poly.type
_entity_poly.pdbx_seq_one_letter_code
_entity_poly.pdbx_strand_id
1 'polypeptide(L)'
;MMTKEEKFYRALADIFVGVPVEGESGYINLMKIKSRYYQNGVFPRLQKDIEEALKPFPEFKDELFDKLYTFFSRYFSESGSIYFNYTPIHQNIYEKVYTDDRDVILFWKTH
;
A
#
# COMPACT_ATOMS: atom_id res chain seq x y z
N MET A 1 -5.45 18.61 -13.39
CA MET A 1 -5.79 17.72 -12.26
C MET A 1 -4.90 16.51 -12.36
N MET A 2 -4.41 16.00 -11.23
CA MET A 2 -3.60 14.78 -11.19
C MET A 2 -4.53 13.56 -11.33
N THR A 3 -4.15 12.56 -12.11
CA THR A 3 -4.93 11.31 -12.25
C THR A 3 -4.81 10.44 -11.00
N LYS A 4 -5.71 9.48 -10.82
CA LYS A 4 -5.67 8.53 -9.68
C LYS A 4 -4.42 7.65 -9.73
N GLU A 5 -4.01 7.24 -10.93
CA GLU A 5 -2.77 6.53 -11.21
C GLU A 5 -1.55 7.34 -10.75
N GLU A 6 -1.44 8.59 -11.22
CA GLU A 6 -0.35 9.49 -10.85
C GLU A 6 -0.31 9.69 -9.33
N LYS A 7 -1.48 9.93 -8.71
CA LYS A 7 -1.61 10.12 -7.26
C LYS A 7 -1.09 8.90 -6.49
N PHE A 8 -1.46 7.70 -6.94
CA PHE A 8 -1.02 6.46 -6.31
C PHE A 8 0.50 6.25 -6.44
N TYR A 9 1.06 6.38 -7.64
CA TYR A 9 2.49 6.20 -7.84
C TYR A 9 3.34 7.25 -7.14
N ARG A 10 2.88 8.50 -7.08
CA ARG A 10 3.55 9.55 -6.30
C ARG A 10 3.58 9.21 -4.81
N ALA A 11 2.46 8.76 -4.25
CA ALA A 11 2.42 8.35 -2.84
C ALA A 11 3.42 7.25 -2.52
N LEU A 12 3.59 6.26 -3.41
CA LEU A 12 4.61 5.23 -3.24
C LEU A 12 6.04 5.78 -3.39
N ALA A 13 6.27 6.64 -4.38
CA ALA A 13 7.58 7.26 -4.59
C ALA A 13 8.01 8.10 -3.38
N ASP A 14 7.10 8.90 -2.82
CA ASP A 14 7.38 9.72 -1.63
C ASP A 14 7.81 8.87 -0.42
N ILE A 15 7.31 7.63 -0.31
CA ILE A 15 7.59 6.70 0.79
C ILE A 15 8.87 5.88 0.60
N PHE A 16 9.10 5.37 -0.61
CA PHE A 16 10.17 4.42 -0.88
C PHE A 16 11.43 5.07 -1.45
N VAL A 17 11.28 6.20 -2.14
CA VAL A 17 12.38 7.00 -2.70
C VAL A 17 12.59 8.24 -1.86
N GLY A 18 11.52 9.01 -1.61
CA GLY A 18 11.58 10.25 -0.86
C GLY A 18 12.52 11.28 -1.51
N VAL A 19 13.16 12.11 -0.67
CA VAL A 19 14.14 13.09 -1.12
C VAL A 19 15.52 12.42 -1.25
N PRO A 20 16.26 12.64 -2.35
CA PRO A 20 17.63 12.16 -2.49
C PRO A 20 18.50 12.61 -1.30
N VAL A 21 19.16 11.65 -0.65
CA VAL A 21 20.02 11.93 0.50
C VAL A 21 21.49 11.88 0.06
N GLU A 22 22.19 12.99 0.25
CA GLU A 22 23.62 13.13 -0.06
C GLU A 22 24.51 12.82 1.15
N GLY A 23 25.76 12.42 0.88
CA GLY A 23 26.77 12.12 1.88
C GLY A 23 27.23 10.65 1.92
N GLU A 24 28.17 10.40 2.84
CA GLU A 24 28.86 9.11 3.02
C GLU A 24 28.66 8.61 4.46
N SER A 25 27.61 7.82 4.67
CA SER A 25 27.38 7.12 5.94
C SER A 25 26.67 5.78 5.70
N GLY A 26 26.76 4.86 6.66
CA GLY A 26 26.07 3.56 6.58
C GLY A 26 24.55 3.72 6.43
N TYR A 27 23.94 4.66 7.15
CA TYR A 27 22.51 4.95 7.04
C TYR A 27 22.13 5.48 5.65
N ILE A 28 22.91 6.41 5.10
CA ILE A 28 22.68 6.94 3.74
C ILE A 28 22.81 5.83 2.70
N ASN A 29 23.77 4.92 2.86
CA ASN A 29 23.91 3.76 1.97
C ASN A 29 22.69 2.84 2.04
N LEU A 30 22.15 2.59 3.23
CA LEU A 30 20.92 1.80 3.38
C LEU A 30 19.72 2.48 2.70
N MET A 31 19.58 3.81 2.83
CA MET A 31 18.52 4.56 2.15
C MET A 31 18.66 4.48 0.61
N LYS A 32 19.89 4.63 0.09
CA LYS A 32 20.18 4.45 -1.35
C LYS A 32 19.83 3.03 -1.84
N ILE A 33 20.17 2.00 -1.06
CA ILE A 33 19.84 0.60 -1.37
C ILE A 33 18.32 0.40 -1.37
N LYS A 34 17.60 0.88 -0.36
CA LYS A 34 16.13 0.81 -0.27
C LYS A 34 15.48 1.45 -1.50
N SER A 35 15.86 2.70 -1.83
CA SER A 35 15.34 3.42 -2.98
C SER A 35 15.59 2.66 -4.28
N ARG A 36 16.84 2.24 -4.52
CA ARG A 36 17.22 1.51 -5.74
C ARG A 36 16.49 0.18 -5.87
N TYR A 37 16.31 -0.55 -4.77
CA TYR A 37 15.57 -1.80 -4.76
C TYR A 37 14.09 -1.59 -5.15
N TYR A 38 13.46 -0.55 -4.62
CA TYR A 38 12.11 -0.18 -5.01
C TYR A 38 12.03 0.22 -6.49
N GLN A 39 12.88 1.15 -6.93
CA GLN A 39 12.86 1.70 -8.30
C GLN A 39 13.13 0.64 -9.37
N ASN A 40 14.11 -0.25 -9.13
CA ASN A 40 14.56 -1.22 -10.14
C ASN A 40 13.89 -2.59 -10.01
N GLY A 41 13.32 -2.90 -8.85
CA GLY A 41 12.76 -4.21 -8.54
C GLY A 41 11.26 -4.18 -8.36
N VAL A 42 10.80 -3.51 -7.32
CA VAL A 42 9.40 -3.55 -6.89
C VAL A 42 8.50 -2.78 -7.84
N PHE A 43 8.86 -1.54 -8.18
CA PHE A 43 8.02 -0.64 -8.96
C PHE A 43 7.71 -1.17 -10.38
N PRO A 44 8.70 -1.65 -11.16
CA PRO A 44 8.41 -2.19 -12.50
C PRO A 44 7.56 -3.46 -12.46
N ARG A 45 7.73 -4.31 -11.43
CA ARG A 45 6.90 -5.50 -11.24
C ARG A 45 5.47 -5.13 -10.89
N LEU A 46 5.28 -4.16 -9.98
CA LEU A 46 3.95 -3.66 -9.63
C LEU A 46 3.22 -3.08 -10.86
N GLN A 47 3.90 -2.27 -11.67
CA GLN A 47 3.31 -1.72 -12.89
C GLN A 47 2.89 -2.84 -13.85
N LYS A 48 3.76 -3.83 -14.05
CA LYS A 48 3.46 -5.00 -14.89
C LYS A 48 2.25 -5.79 -14.35
N ASP A 49 2.19 -6.05 -13.05
CA ASP A 49 1.08 -6.79 -12.43
C ASP A 49 -0.24 -6.02 -12.59
N ILE A 50 -0.22 -4.69 -12.44
CA ILE A 50 -1.39 -3.82 -12.67
C ILE A 50 -1.82 -3.86 -14.15
N GLU A 51 -0.88 -3.71 -15.08
CA GLU A 51 -1.15 -3.76 -16.52
C GLU A 51 -1.75 -5.11 -16.93
N GLU A 52 -1.19 -6.22 -16.42
CA GLU A 52 -1.70 -7.56 -16.68
C GLU A 52 -3.10 -7.78 -16.09
N ALA A 53 -3.34 -7.29 -14.87
CA ALA A 53 -4.66 -7.35 -14.24
C ALA A 53 -5.72 -6.55 -15.01
N LEU A 54 -5.34 -5.42 -15.63
CA LEU A 54 -6.28 -4.57 -16.37
C LEU A 54 -6.63 -5.07 -17.77
N LYS A 55 -5.81 -5.94 -18.39
CA LYS A 55 -6.08 -6.50 -19.73
C LYS A 55 -7.53 -6.97 -19.96
N PRO A 56 -8.14 -7.77 -19.07
CA PRO A 56 -9.53 -8.21 -19.23
C PRO A 56 -10.58 -7.11 -19.02
N PHE A 57 -10.24 -6.00 -18.35
CA PHE A 57 -11.19 -4.95 -17.97
C PHE A 57 -10.54 -3.54 -17.97
N PRO A 58 -10.17 -2.99 -19.14
CA PRO A 58 -9.46 -1.71 -19.23
C PRO A 58 -10.21 -0.53 -18.60
N GLU A 59 -11.55 -0.53 -18.69
CA GLU A 59 -12.43 0.50 -18.10
C GLU A 59 -12.34 0.56 -16.56
N PHE A 60 -11.86 -0.50 -15.91
CA PHE A 60 -11.72 -0.56 -14.45
C PHE A 60 -10.47 0.19 -13.93
N LYS A 61 -9.63 0.75 -14.82
CA LYS A 61 -8.35 1.38 -14.47
C LYS A 61 -8.49 2.41 -13.35
N ASP A 62 -9.42 3.34 -13.48
CA ASP A 62 -9.59 4.41 -12.49
C ASP A 62 -10.11 3.88 -11.14
N GLU A 63 -11.00 2.88 -11.15
CA GLU A 63 -11.49 2.27 -9.92
C GLU A 63 -10.40 1.42 -9.23
N LEU A 64 -9.58 0.71 -10.01
CA LEU A 64 -8.44 -0.04 -9.50
C LEU A 64 -7.49 0.87 -8.73
N PHE A 65 -7.10 2.01 -9.29
CA PHE A 65 -6.19 2.94 -8.61
C PHE A 65 -6.79 3.55 -7.35
N ASP A 66 -8.10 3.83 -7.31
CA ASP A 66 -8.77 4.23 -6.07
C ASP A 66 -8.71 3.13 -5.00
N LYS A 67 -8.95 1.86 -5.38
CA LYS A 67 -8.88 0.73 -4.45
C LYS A 67 -7.45 0.48 -3.97
N LEU A 68 -6.46 0.55 -4.86
CA LEU A 68 -5.05 0.44 -4.50
C LEU A 68 -4.66 1.55 -3.53
N TYR A 69 -4.98 2.81 -3.84
CA TYR A 69 -4.71 3.93 -2.94
C TYR A 69 -5.39 3.73 -1.58
N THR A 70 -6.66 3.34 -1.55
CA THR A 70 -7.41 3.09 -0.30
C THR A 70 -6.81 1.95 0.51
N PHE A 71 -6.35 0.88 -0.14
CA PHE A 71 -5.69 -0.24 0.54
C PHE A 71 -4.35 0.18 1.12
N PHE A 72 -3.47 0.77 0.30
CA PHE A 72 -2.10 1.07 0.67
C PHE A 72 -1.99 2.26 1.63
N SER A 73 -2.85 3.28 1.52
CA SER A 73 -2.85 4.45 2.41
C SER A 73 -3.03 4.10 3.89
N ARG A 74 -3.65 2.96 4.20
CA ARG A 74 -3.79 2.44 5.57
C ARG A 74 -2.48 1.95 6.18
N TYR A 75 -1.50 1.62 5.35
CA TYR A 75 -0.21 1.07 5.77
C TYR A 75 0.92 2.09 5.66
N PHE A 76 0.67 3.24 5.07
CA PHE A 76 1.63 4.33 4.96
C PHE A 76 1.76 5.04 6.30
N SER A 77 2.96 5.06 6.86
CA SER A 77 3.33 5.96 7.97
C SER A 77 4.18 7.12 7.45
N GLU A 78 4.31 8.20 8.23
CA GLU A 78 5.22 9.31 7.92
C GLU A 78 6.68 8.84 7.69
N SER A 79 7.11 7.74 8.31
CA SER A 79 8.45 7.16 8.10
C SER A 79 8.53 6.22 6.89
N GLY A 80 7.42 5.99 6.19
CA GLY A 80 7.35 5.02 5.10
C GLY A 80 7.51 3.56 5.54
N SER A 81 7.41 3.29 6.83
CA SER A 81 7.36 1.94 7.39
C SER A 81 5.95 1.39 7.22
N ILE A 82 5.82 0.10 6.88
CA ILE A 82 4.52 -0.57 6.89
C ILE A 82 4.02 -0.57 8.34
N TYR A 83 2.98 0.22 8.59
CA TYR A 83 2.39 0.40 9.91
C TYR A 83 1.05 -0.32 9.95
N PHE A 84 0.89 -1.29 10.85
CA PHE A 84 -0.34 -2.09 10.97
C PHE A 84 -1.38 -1.47 11.93
N ASN A 85 -1.36 -0.15 12.11
CA ASN A 85 -2.25 0.54 13.05
C ASN A 85 -3.71 0.61 12.58
N TYR A 86 -3.94 0.70 11.28
CA TYR A 86 -5.29 0.78 10.69
C TYR A 86 -5.73 -0.54 10.06
N THR A 87 -5.35 -1.66 10.67
CA THR A 87 -5.88 -2.95 10.25
C THR A 87 -7.37 -3.03 10.59
N PRO A 88 -8.19 -3.74 9.80
CA PRO A 88 -9.61 -3.95 10.10
C PRO A 88 -9.88 -4.49 11.50
N ILE A 89 -8.94 -5.25 12.05
CA ILE A 89 -8.97 -5.76 13.42
C ILE A 89 -8.86 -4.60 14.43
N HIS A 90 -7.91 -3.68 14.24
CA HIS A 90 -7.74 -2.52 15.12
C HIS A 90 -8.86 -1.49 14.96
N GLN A 91 -9.47 -1.39 13.78
CA GLN A 91 -10.60 -0.50 13.52
C GLN A 91 -11.97 -1.08 13.95
N ASN A 92 -12.01 -2.26 14.60
CA ASN A 92 -13.24 -2.93 15.03
C ASN A 92 -14.30 -3.06 13.93
N ILE A 93 -13.87 -3.20 12.67
CA ILE A 93 -14.76 -3.36 11.50
C ILE A 93 -15.50 -4.71 11.59
N TYR A 94 -14.91 -5.66 12.32
CA TYR A 94 -15.51 -6.93 12.63
C TYR A 94 -16.05 -6.98 14.06
N GLU A 95 -17.29 -7.42 14.23
CA GLU A 95 -17.83 -7.86 15.53
C GLU A 95 -17.28 -9.27 15.83
N LYS A 96 -16.75 -9.47 17.04
CA LYS A 96 -16.39 -10.80 17.53
C LYS A 96 -17.60 -11.41 18.22
N VAL A 97 -18.08 -12.53 17.69
CA VAL A 97 -19.16 -13.31 18.31
C VAL A 97 -18.57 -14.62 18.82
N TYR A 98 -18.79 -14.90 20.09
CA TYR A 98 -18.46 -16.18 20.73
C TYR A 98 -19.67 -17.11 20.56
N THR A 99 -19.45 -18.33 20.08
CA THR A 99 -20.51 -19.36 20.04
C THR A 99 -20.07 -20.57 20.84
N ASP A 100 -21.02 -21.30 21.43
CA ASP A 100 -20.71 -22.45 22.30
C ASP A 100 -20.02 -23.61 21.55
N ASP A 101 -20.08 -23.62 20.21
CA ASP A 101 -19.50 -24.64 19.32
C ASP A 101 -18.20 -24.20 18.62
N ARG A 102 -17.81 -22.91 18.66
CA ARG A 102 -16.62 -22.36 17.99
C ARG A 102 -15.98 -21.22 18.77
N ASP A 103 -14.66 -21.24 18.90
CA ASP A 103 -13.90 -20.31 19.75
C ASP A 103 -14.14 -18.81 19.44
N VAL A 104 -14.19 -18.39 18.16
CA VAL A 104 -14.55 -17.01 17.73
C VAL A 104 -15.05 -17.00 16.27
N ILE A 105 -16.08 -16.21 15.96
CA ILE A 105 -16.51 -15.86 14.59
C ILE A 105 -16.44 -14.33 14.40
N LEU A 106 -15.97 -13.87 13.23
CA LEU A 106 -15.88 -12.46 12.85
C LEU A 106 -16.97 -12.09 11.83
N PHE A 107 -17.78 -11.07 12.13
CA PHE A 107 -18.83 -10.55 11.23
C PHE A 107 -18.60 -9.10 10.85
N TRP A 108 -18.87 -8.73 9.58
CA TRP A 108 -18.71 -7.34 9.12
C TRP A 108 -19.81 -6.44 9.69
N LYS A 109 -19.45 -5.28 10.26
CA LYS A 109 -20.42 -4.31 10.77
C LYS A 109 -21.05 -3.53 9.61
N THR A 110 -22.27 -3.91 9.23
CA THR A 110 -23.11 -3.11 8.33
C THR A 110 -23.72 -1.95 9.11
N HIS A 111 -23.32 -0.71 8.82
CA HIS A 111 -23.99 0.50 9.29
C HIS A 111 -25.28 0.76 8.52
#